data_AF-A0ABD3DWX6-F1
#
_entry.id   AF-A0ABD3DWX6-F1
#
_cell.length_a   1.000
_cell.length_b   1.000
_cell.length_c   1.000
_cell.angle_alpha   90.00
_cell.angle_beta   90.00
_cell.angle_gamma   90.00
#
_symmetry.space_group_name_H-M   'P 1'
#
loop_
_entity.id
_entity.type
_entity.pdbx_description
1 polymer ?
#
loop_
_entity_poly.entity_id
_entity_poly.type
_entity_poly.pdbx_seq_one_letter_code
_entity_poly.pdbx_strand_id
1 'polypeptide(L)'
;MFKKTSPFGRKKTTAKRPFADFYSNWIATLSTTLLPQLRRALSSFSVSPALLSLQVDGMHHHFQSYYLAFDQAAAADVAQCLHPEWRTSVERPFLWLGDFHPYLFTNLLRSFLDDQDSSSQEDSGRDSFLEEYDAAAMEEFHQMRPWHVAVAWRSPSRALTARVEQIECGLRLMVPALAARARHAQTGLFRTVGAEWGMGAKEGGRVKEAVAEEMEELVGVVVDANRLRRSVLADVVSVTTVYQAALFFEAIAQFLVGFRDDKLLRQFEECEMPIN
;
A
#
# COMPACT_ATOMS: atom_id res chain seq x y z
N MET A 1 24.01 17.89 44.46
CA MET A 1 23.36 16.57 44.37
C MET A 1 21.93 16.80 43.87
N PHE A 2 21.73 16.83 42.55
CA PHE A 2 20.41 17.15 41.95
C PHE A 2 19.64 15.86 41.65
N LYS A 3 18.50 15.68 42.33
CA LYS A 3 17.57 14.59 42.08
C LYS A 3 16.86 14.84 40.74
N LYS A 4 17.08 13.97 39.75
CA LYS A 4 16.24 13.87 38.55
C LYS A 4 14.94 13.17 38.93
N THR A 5 13.82 13.89 38.95
CA THR A 5 12.49 13.29 39.00
C THR A 5 11.98 13.13 37.57
N SER A 6 12.02 11.89 37.07
CA SER A 6 11.35 11.49 35.82
C SER A 6 9.86 11.29 36.09
N PRO A 7 8.93 11.97 35.40
CA PRO A 7 7.50 11.76 35.59
C PRO A 7 6.94 10.86 34.48
N PHE A 8 7.55 9.70 34.23
CA PHE A 8 6.96 8.71 33.34
C PHE A 8 7.13 7.30 33.91
N GLY A 9 6.30 6.99 34.91
CA GLY A 9 6.03 5.62 35.30
C GLY A 9 5.19 4.93 34.23
N ARG A 10 5.83 4.37 33.19
CA ARG A 10 5.20 3.44 32.27
C ARG A 10 4.77 2.19 33.06
N LYS A 11 3.47 2.04 33.30
CA LYS A 11 2.89 0.74 33.65
C LYS A 11 3.26 -0.24 32.52
N LYS A 12 3.89 -1.36 32.85
CA LYS A 12 4.17 -2.46 31.92
C LYS A 12 2.83 -3.05 31.45
N THR A 13 2.26 -2.46 30.41
CA THR A 13 1.28 -3.12 29.57
C THR A 13 2.01 -4.23 28.83
N THR A 14 1.38 -5.40 28.76
CA THR A 14 1.78 -6.56 27.95
C THR A 14 2.42 -6.05 26.66
N ALA A 15 3.69 -6.39 26.41
CA ALA A 15 4.47 -5.80 25.33
C ALA A 15 3.72 -5.95 24.00
N LYS A 16 3.02 -4.89 23.57
CA LYS A 16 2.52 -4.79 22.21
C LYS A 16 3.77 -4.92 21.34
N ARG A 17 3.86 -5.97 20.52
CA ARG A 17 4.91 -6.03 19.49
C ARG A 17 4.84 -4.71 18.70
N PRO A 18 5.95 -3.99 18.52
CA PRO A 18 5.99 -2.83 17.65
C PRO A 18 5.38 -3.15 16.29
N PHE A 19 4.71 -2.18 15.64
CA PHE A 19 4.13 -2.40 14.31
C PHE A 19 5.19 -2.82 13.29
N ALA A 20 6.44 -2.36 13.47
CA ALA A 20 7.59 -2.81 12.68
C ALA A 20 7.75 -4.34 12.69
N ASP A 21 7.69 -4.99 13.86
CA ASP A 21 7.81 -6.46 13.98
C ASP A 21 6.64 -7.17 13.27
N PHE A 22 5.43 -6.63 13.43
CA PHE A 22 4.24 -7.13 12.72
C PHE A 22 4.44 -7.02 11.21
N TYR A 23 4.87 -5.85 10.72
CA TYR A 23 5.09 -5.59 9.31
C TYR A 23 6.16 -6.52 8.74
N SER A 24 7.29 -6.69 9.42
CA SER A 24 8.36 -7.60 9.01
C SER A 24 7.87 -9.04 8.87
N ASN A 25 7.03 -9.50 9.81
CA ASN A 25 6.40 -10.83 9.70
C ASN A 25 5.38 -10.90 8.56
N TRP A 26 4.57 -9.85 8.39
CA TRP A 26 3.54 -9.76 7.36
C TRP A 26 4.14 -9.80 5.95
N ILE A 27 5.19 -9.01 5.70
CA ILE A 27 5.85 -8.96 4.39
C ILE A 27 6.65 -10.24 4.11
N ALA A 28 7.28 -10.83 5.13
CA ALA A 28 7.93 -12.13 4.99
C ALA A 28 6.91 -13.21 4.61
N THR A 29 5.76 -13.25 5.28
CA THR A 29 4.67 -14.19 4.96
C THR A 29 4.14 -14.00 3.54
N LEU A 30 3.98 -12.74 3.09
CA LEU A 30 3.58 -12.43 1.72
C LEU A 30 4.59 -12.98 0.71
N SER A 31 5.88 -12.71 0.94
CA SER A 31 6.98 -13.06 0.02
C SER A 31 7.30 -14.56 -0.01
N THR A 32 7.41 -15.20 1.14
CA THR A 32 7.93 -16.59 1.23
C THR A 32 6.83 -17.64 1.18
N THR A 33 5.58 -17.27 1.46
CA THR A 33 4.49 -18.23 1.65
C THR A 33 3.36 -17.98 0.68
N LEU A 34 2.68 -16.83 0.77
CA LEU A 34 1.43 -16.61 0.04
C LEU A 34 1.65 -16.41 -1.46
N LEU A 35 2.59 -15.55 -1.85
CA LEU A 35 2.89 -15.31 -3.27
C LEU A 35 3.37 -16.59 -4.00
N PRO A 36 4.30 -17.39 -3.46
CA PRO A 36 4.69 -18.66 -4.08
C PRO A 36 3.54 -19.69 -4.17
N GLN A 37 2.65 -19.75 -3.16
CA GLN A 37 1.49 -20.64 -3.20
C GLN A 37 0.49 -20.22 -4.28
N LEU A 38 0.20 -18.92 -4.39
CA LEU A 38 -0.66 -18.36 -5.42
C LEU A 38 -0.10 -18.62 -6.82
N ARG A 39 1.21 -18.36 -7.03
CA ARG A 39 1.90 -18.65 -8.29
C ARG A 39 1.80 -20.12 -8.68
N ARG A 40 2.06 -21.03 -7.73
CA ARG A 40 1.92 -22.47 -7.98
C ARG A 40 0.49 -22.85 -8.36
N ALA A 41 -0.50 -22.23 -7.73
CA ALA A 41 -1.91 -22.43 -8.06
C ALA A 41 -2.23 -21.94 -9.49
N LEU A 42 -1.69 -20.78 -9.88
CA LEU A 42 -1.88 -20.17 -11.20
C LEU A 42 -1.15 -20.91 -12.33
N SER A 43 -0.02 -21.56 -12.05
CA SER A 43 0.74 -22.34 -13.06
C SER A 43 0.24 -23.78 -13.22
N SER A 44 -0.69 -24.25 -12.38
CA SER A 44 -1.10 -25.66 -12.41
C SER A 44 -2.28 -25.88 -13.37
N PHE A 45 -2.09 -26.79 -14.33
CA PHE A 45 -3.12 -27.20 -15.29
C PHE A 45 -4.32 -27.94 -14.67
N SER A 46 -4.19 -28.43 -13.43
CA SER A 46 -5.20 -29.25 -12.75
C SER A 46 -5.76 -28.64 -11.47
N VAL A 47 -5.42 -27.39 -11.15
CA VAL A 47 -5.92 -26.74 -9.93
C VAL A 47 -7.42 -26.52 -10.01
N SER A 48 -8.13 -26.96 -8.97
CA SER A 48 -9.55 -26.73 -8.86
C SER A 48 -9.82 -25.24 -8.60
N PRO A 49 -10.90 -24.66 -9.17
CA PRO A 49 -11.31 -23.28 -8.87
C PRO A 49 -11.50 -23.03 -7.37
N ALA A 50 -11.90 -24.06 -6.60
CA ALA A 50 -12.05 -23.99 -5.16
C ALA A 50 -10.71 -23.77 -4.43
N LEU A 51 -9.63 -24.43 -4.87
CA LEU A 51 -8.31 -24.22 -4.28
C LEU A 51 -7.78 -22.82 -4.63
N LEU A 52 -8.00 -22.34 -5.86
CA LEU A 52 -7.60 -20.98 -6.23
C LEU A 52 -8.39 -19.93 -5.43
N SER A 53 -9.69 -20.16 -5.21
CA SER A 53 -10.52 -19.29 -4.35
C SER A 53 -9.95 -19.23 -2.93
N LEU A 54 -9.56 -20.37 -2.36
CA LEU A 54 -8.93 -20.39 -1.03
C LEU A 54 -7.63 -19.57 -0.98
N GLN A 55 -6.81 -19.61 -2.04
CA GLN A 55 -5.60 -18.79 -2.12
C GLN A 55 -5.92 -17.30 -2.23
N VAL A 56 -6.91 -16.94 -3.05
CA VAL A 56 -7.40 -15.55 -3.19
C VAL A 56 -7.94 -15.03 -1.86
N ASP A 57 -8.75 -15.82 -1.16
CA ASP A 57 -9.29 -15.48 0.15
C ASP A 57 -8.16 -15.29 1.19
N GLY A 58 -7.15 -16.17 1.14
CA GLY A 58 -5.93 -16.05 1.96
C GLY A 58 -5.18 -14.74 1.70
N MET A 59 -4.99 -14.36 0.44
CA MET A 59 -4.37 -13.08 0.06
C MET A 59 -5.21 -11.91 0.57
N HIS A 60 -6.51 -11.91 0.31
CA HIS A 60 -7.40 -10.85 0.73
C HIS A 60 -7.39 -10.65 2.25
N HIS A 61 -7.51 -11.74 3.01
CA HIS A 61 -7.43 -11.71 4.47
C HIS A 61 -6.05 -11.20 4.95
N HIS A 62 -4.97 -11.59 4.28
CA HIS A 62 -3.61 -11.10 4.60
C HIS A 62 -3.52 -9.58 4.47
N PHE A 63 -4.02 -9.01 3.37
CA PHE A 63 -4.09 -7.55 3.19
C PHE A 63 -5.01 -6.86 4.20
N GLN A 64 -6.17 -7.44 4.49
CA GLN A 64 -7.09 -6.91 5.50
C GLN A 64 -6.44 -6.87 6.90
N SER A 65 -5.72 -7.94 7.28
CA SER A 65 -5.04 -8.02 8.57
C SER A 65 -3.99 -6.93 8.75
N TYR A 66 -3.29 -6.58 7.67
CA TYR A 66 -2.34 -5.47 7.67
C TYR A 66 -3.01 -4.14 7.94
N TYR A 67 -4.09 -3.81 7.23
CA TYR A 67 -4.78 -2.54 7.45
C TYR A 67 -5.44 -2.44 8.84
N LEU A 68 -5.92 -3.56 9.39
CA LEU A 68 -6.43 -3.59 10.77
C LEU A 68 -5.32 -3.33 11.80
N ALA A 69 -4.15 -3.94 11.61
CA ALA A 69 -2.99 -3.66 12.45
C ALA A 69 -2.48 -2.23 12.28
N PHE A 70 -2.56 -1.68 11.06
CA PHE A 70 -2.12 -0.32 10.75
C PHE A 70 -3.03 0.74 11.38
N ASP A 71 -4.35 0.52 11.41
CA ASP A 71 -5.29 1.36 12.15
C ASP A 71 -4.98 1.35 13.67
N GLN A 72 -4.65 0.18 14.23
CA GLN A 72 -4.25 0.07 15.64
C GLN A 72 -2.91 0.76 15.94
N ALA A 73 -1.96 0.70 15.00
CA ALA A 73 -0.69 1.40 15.11
C ALA A 73 -0.88 2.92 15.06
N ALA A 74 -1.71 3.41 14.12
CA ALA A 74 -2.04 4.82 14.02
C ALA A 74 -2.70 5.35 15.29
N ALA A 75 -3.67 4.61 15.85
CA ALA A 75 -4.32 4.96 17.11
C ALA A 75 -3.37 4.95 18.32
N ALA A 76 -2.28 4.18 18.26
CA ALA A 76 -1.29 4.13 19.34
C ALA A 76 -0.26 5.27 19.23
N ASP A 77 0.24 5.52 18.02
CA ASP A 77 1.14 6.63 17.69
C ASP A 77 1.14 6.82 16.16
N VAL A 78 0.46 7.86 15.69
CA VAL A 78 0.33 8.17 14.26
C VAL A 78 1.65 8.62 13.63
N ALA A 79 2.60 9.14 14.41
CA ALA A 79 3.87 9.60 13.88
C ALA A 79 4.69 8.45 13.31
N GLN A 80 4.63 7.27 13.94
CA GLN A 80 5.26 6.05 13.44
C GLN A 80 4.70 5.65 12.07
N CYS A 81 3.40 5.87 11.82
CA CYS A 81 2.74 5.52 10.56
C CYS A 81 3.06 6.52 9.46
N LEU A 82 3.14 7.82 9.78
CA LEU A 82 3.48 8.88 8.84
C LEU A 82 4.98 8.91 8.50
N HIS A 83 5.83 8.43 9.41
CA HIS A 83 7.28 8.35 9.24
C HIS A 83 7.79 6.93 9.56
N PRO A 84 7.46 5.94 8.71
CA PRO A 84 7.70 4.53 9.04
C PRO A 84 9.16 4.13 8.91
N GLU A 85 9.72 3.65 10.02
CA GLU A 85 11.10 3.11 10.08
C GLU A 85 11.21 1.74 9.39
N TRP A 86 10.13 0.96 9.33
CA TRP A 86 10.10 -0.39 8.73
C TRP A 86 9.99 -0.40 7.20
N ARG A 87 9.80 0.77 6.58
CA ARG A 87 9.75 0.93 5.12
C ARG A 87 11.14 1.18 4.56
N THR A 88 11.42 0.64 3.38
CA THR A 88 12.72 0.84 2.71
C THR A 88 12.86 2.26 2.20
N SER A 89 14.09 2.68 1.93
CA SER A 89 14.42 3.98 1.33
C SER A 89 13.72 4.19 -0.01
N VAL A 90 13.53 3.12 -0.79
CA VAL A 90 12.83 3.13 -2.08
C VAL A 90 11.31 3.19 -1.90
N GLU A 91 10.74 2.60 -0.84
CA GLU A 91 9.29 2.64 -0.58
C GLU A 91 8.81 4.03 -0.13
N ARG A 92 9.61 4.71 0.70
CA ARG A 92 9.21 5.94 1.41
C ARG A 92 8.67 7.06 0.51
N PRO A 93 9.26 7.37 -0.66
CA PRO A 93 8.77 8.43 -1.56
C PRO A 93 7.35 8.18 -2.10
N PHE A 94 6.89 6.93 -2.14
CA PHE A 94 5.58 6.56 -2.68
C PHE A 94 4.47 6.52 -1.63
N LEU A 95 4.79 6.77 -0.36
CA LEU A 95 3.82 6.74 0.73
C LEU A 95 2.97 8.02 0.75
N TRP A 96 1.67 7.83 0.86
CA TRP A 96 0.66 8.86 0.98
C TRP A 96 -0.18 8.59 2.23
N LEU A 97 -0.15 9.49 3.23
CA LEU A 97 -0.87 9.26 4.50
C LEU A 97 -0.51 7.89 5.14
N GLY A 98 0.78 7.59 5.17
CA GLY A 98 1.37 6.42 5.82
C GLY A 98 1.46 5.14 4.98
N ASP A 99 0.87 5.08 3.79
CA ASP A 99 0.96 3.91 2.91
C ASP A 99 0.76 4.26 1.43
N PHE A 100 0.89 3.31 0.51
CA PHE A 100 0.70 3.51 -0.92
C PHE A 100 -0.65 4.16 -1.24
N HIS A 101 -0.65 4.94 -2.32
CA HIS A 101 -1.83 5.65 -2.79
C HIS A 101 -2.94 4.66 -3.21
N PRO A 102 -4.23 4.87 -2.89
CA PRO A 102 -5.31 3.95 -3.26
C PRO A 102 -5.50 3.76 -4.78
N TYR A 103 -5.06 4.74 -5.59
CA TYR A 103 -4.97 4.59 -7.06
C TYR A 103 -4.02 3.48 -7.51
N LEU A 104 -3.11 2.99 -6.66
CA LEU A 104 -2.28 1.83 -6.99
C LEU A 104 -3.14 0.65 -7.46
N PHE A 105 -4.25 0.38 -6.77
CA PHE A 105 -5.14 -0.72 -7.09
C PHE A 105 -5.84 -0.53 -8.45
N THR A 106 -6.34 0.66 -8.73
CA THR A 106 -7.04 0.93 -10.00
C THR A 106 -6.06 1.05 -11.16
N ASN A 107 -4.88 1.63 -10.96
CA ASN A 107 -3.85 1.71 -11.99
C ASN A 107 -3.34 0.32 -12.38
N LEU A 108 -3.17 -0.56 -11.39
CA LEU A 108 -2.83 -1.94 -11.66
C LEU A 108 -3.95 -2.70 -12.37
N LEU A 109 -5.22 -2.40 -12.05
CA LEU A 109 -6.32 -2.95 -12.84
C LEU A 109 -6.30 -2.45 -14.27
N ARG A 110 -6.04 -1.15 -14.49
CA ARG A 110 -5.94 -0.55 -15.82
C ARG A 110 -4.85 -1.20 -16.65
N SER A 111 -3.69 -1.52 -16.08
CA SER A 111 -2.64 -2.21 -16.84
C SER A 111 -3.12 -3.55 -17.42
N PHE A 112 -3.93 -4.33 -16.67
CA PHE A 112 -4.52 -5.56 -17.19
C PHE A 112 -5.54 -5.34 -18.31
N LEU A 113 -6.22 -4.20 -18.32
CA LEU A 113 -7.23 -3.85 -19.32
C LEU A 113 -6.57 -3.29 -20.60
N ASP A 114 -5.55 -2.45 -20.44
CA ASP A 114 -4.84 -1.77 -21.53
C ASP A 114 -3.91 -2.73 -22.30
N ASP A 115 -3.32 -3.73 -21.62
CA ASP A 115 -2.50 -4.79 -22.26
C ASP A 115 -3.27 -5.61 -23.32
N GLN A 116 -4.60 -5.50 -23.36
CA GLN A 116 -5.43 -6.18 -24.36
C GLN A 116 -5.55 -5.38 -25.67
N ASP A 117 -5.53 -4.04 -25.59
CA ASP A 117 -5.71 -3.18 -26.75
C ASP A 117 -4.46 -3.17 -27.65
N SER A 118 -3.27 -3.32 -27.07
CA SER A 118 -1.98 -3.41 -27.77
C SER A 118 -1.81 -4.71 -28.56
N SER A 119 -2.40 -5.83 -28.11
CA SER A 119 -2.39 -7.11 -28.84
C SER A 119 -3.25 -7.11 -30.11
N SER A 120 -4.01 -6.04 -30.34
CA SER A 120 -4.89 -5.83 -31.50
C SER A 120 -4.29 -4.87 -32.55
N GLN A 121 -3.17 -4.23 -32.25
CA GLN A 121 -2.50 -3.26 -33.13
C GLN A 121 -1.04 -3.67 -33.35
N GLU A 122 -0.82 -4.61 -34.26
CA GLU A 122 0.37 -4.53 -35.09
C GLU A 122 0.25 -3.23 -35.91
N ASP A 123 1.10 -2.26 -35.60
CA ASP A 123 1.55 -1.12 -36.43
C ASP A 123 1.40 0.26 -35.75
N SER A 124 2.47 0.71 -35.10
CA SER A 124 3.19 1.95 -35.48
C SER A 124 4.23 2.31 -34.42
N GLY A 125 5.45 2.60 -34.89
CA GLY A 125 6.65 2.72 -34.06
C GLY A 125 6.55 3.69 -32.89
N ARG A 126 6.98 3.22 -31.71
CA ARG A 126 7.25 4.07 -30.56
C ARG A 126 8.62 3.71 -29.97
N ASP A 127 9.29 4.76 -29.51
CA ASP A 127 10.72 4.87 -29.24
C ASP A 127 11.20 3.87 -28.17
N SER A 128 12.05 2.94 -28.60
CA SER A 128 12.61 1.85 -27.80
C SER A 128 13.88 2.32 -27.08
N PHE A 129 13.75 2.69 -25.82
CA PHE A 129 14.92 2.82 -24.94
C PHE A 129 14.74 2.16 -23.56
N LEU A 130 13.53 1.78 -23.16
CA LEU A 130 13.28 1.18 -21.84
C LEU A 130 12.49 -0.15 -21.86
N GLU A 131 12.01 -0.62 -23.02
CA GLU A 131 11.11 -1.79 -23.11
C GLU A 131 11.83 -3.14 -23.33
N GLU A 132 13.12 -3.12 -23.70
CA GLU A 132 13.84 -4.34 -24.11
C GLU A 132 14.21 -5.26 -22.93
N TYR A 133 14.29 -4.73 -21.70
CA TYR A 133 14.76 -5.52 -20.55
C TYR A 133 13.70 -6.35 -19.82
N ASP A 134 12.40 -6.11 -20.08
CA ASP A 134 11.30 -6.75 -19.32
C ASP A 134 10.36 -7.60 -20.17
N ALA A 135 10.28 -7.36 -21.49
CA ALA A 135 9.40 -8.09 -22.39
C ALA A 135 9.75 -9.59 -22.49
N ALA A 136 11.05 -9.93 -22.57
CA ALA A 136 11.50 -11.33 -22.66
C ALA A 136 11.24 -12.13 -21.37
N ALA A 137 11.35 -11.49 -20.20
CA ALA A 137 11.04 -12.11 -18.92
C ALA A 137 9.52 -12.35 -18.76
N MET A 138 8.70 -11.45 -19.31
CA MET A 138 7.25 -11.57 -19.31
C MET A 138 6.75 -12.62 -20.30
N GLU A 139 7.34 -12.73 -21.50
CA GLU A 139 7.00 -13.75 -22.49
C GLU A 139 7.28 -15.18 -22.00
N GLU A 140 8.42 -15.43 -21.36
CA GLU A 140 8.71 -16.72 -20.70
C GLU A 140 7.71 -17.03 -19.57
N PHE A 141 7.21 -16.00 -18.88
CA PHE A 141 6.23 -16.12 -17.79
C PHE A 141 4.81 -16.47 -18.26
N HIS A 142 4.43 -16.03 -19.47
CA HIS A 142 3.10 -16.26 -20.04
C HIS A 142 2.96 -17.62 -20.72
N GLN A 143 4.05 -18.18 -21.25
CA GLN A 143 4.02 -19.43 -22.02
C GLN A 143 3.73 -20.69 -21.19
N MET A 144 3.84 -20.63 -19.86
CA MET A 144 3.60 -21.76 -18.95
C MET A 144 2.26 -21.69 -18.20
N ARG A 145 1.41 -20.68 -18.45
CA ARG A 145 0.13 -20.56 -17.73
C ARG A 145 -0.99 -21.35 -18.42
N PRO A 146 -1.86 -22.04 -17.66
CA PRO A 146 -3.08 -22.63 -18.20
C PRO A 146 -3.92 -21.56 -18.92
N TRP A 147 -4.57 -21.95 -20.03
CA TRP A 147 -5.24 -20.99 -20.92
C TRP A 147 -6.26 -20.09 -20.20
N HIS A 148 -7.04 -20.62 -19.25
CA HIS A 148 -8.03 -19.86 -18.48
C HIS A 148 -7.40 -18.72 -17.67
N VAL A 149 -6.15 -18.89 -17.23
CA VAL A 149 -5.39 -17.87 -16.50
C VAL A 149 -4.85 -16.84 -17.49
N ALA A 150 -4.27 -17.29 -18.60
CA ALA A 150 -3.71 -16.40 -19.63
C ALA A 150 -4.77 -15.48 -20.25
N VAL A 151 -6.02 -15.95 -20.38
CA VAL A 151 -7.13 -15.17 -20.95
C VAL A 151 -8.03 -14.52 -19.91
N ALA A 152 -7.70 -14.57 -18.61
CA ALA A 152 -8.59 -14.12 -17.54
C ALA A 152 -8.99 -12.64 -17.64
N TRP A 153 -8.13 -11.80 -18.21
CA TRP A 153 -8.39 -10.38 -18.45
C TRP A 153 -8.82 -10.07 -19.89
N ARG A 154 -8.91 -11.07 -20.76
CA ARG A 154 -9.45 -10.88 -22.12
C ARG A 154 -10.93 -10.54 -22.05
N SER A 155 -11.33 -9.51 -22.78
CA SER A 155 -12.73 -9.06 -22.89
C SER A 155 -13.40 -8.83 -21.51
N PRO A 156 -12.91 -7.87 -20.72
CA PRO A 156 -13.45 -7.56 -19.40
C PRO A 156 -14.96 -7.28 -19.46
N SER A 157 -15.70 -7.74 -18.45
CA SER A 157 -17.15 -7.55 -18.43
C SER A 157 -17.50 -6.06 -18.29
N ARG A 158 -18.61 -5.61 -18.90
CA ARG A 158 -19.09 -4.22 -18.73
C ARG A 158 -19.32 -3.85 -17.26
N ALA A 159 -19.71 -4.82 -16.44
CA ALA A 159 -19.90 -4.62 -15.00
C ALA A 159 -18.57 -4.34 -14.28
N LEU A 160 -17.50 -5.06 -14.64
CA LEU A 160 -16.16 -4.83 -14.13
C LEU A 160 -15.68 -3.43 -14.50
N THR A 161 -15.72 -3.06 -15.79
CA THR A 161 -15.27 -1.75 -16.26
C THR A 161 -16.05 -0.61 -15.59
N ALA A 162 -17.39 -0.71 -15.53
CA ALA A 162 -18.22 0.28 -14.87
C ALA A 162 -17.92 0.39 -13.36
N ARG A 163 -17.60 -0.73 -12.70
CA ARG A 163 -17.21 -0.70 -11.29
C ARG A 163 -15.86 -0.02 -11.08
N VAL A 164 -14.86 -0.31 -11.92
CA VAL A 164 -13.55 0.38 -11.87
C VAL A 164 -13.72 1.89 -12.04
N GLU A 165 -14.52 2.33 -13.01
CA GLU A 165 -14.83 3.75 -13.20
C GLU A 165 -15.52 4.36 -11.97
N GLN A 166 -16.47 3.65 -11.35
CA GLN A 166 -17.13 4.09 -10.14
C GLN A 166 -16.17 4.24 -8.95
N ILE A 167 -15.25 3.27 -8.78
CA ILE A 167 -14.19 3.35 -7.76
C ILE A 167 -13.33 4.58 -8.01
N GLU A 168 -12.87 4.80 -9.24
CA GLU A 168 -12.05 5.96 -9.62
C GLU A 168 -12.78 7.30 -9.43
N CYS A 169 -14.08 7.37 -9.72
CA CYS A 169 -14.94 8.52 -9.38
C CYS A 169 -14.94 8.80 -7.88
N GLY A 170 -15.11 7.77 -7.05
CA GLY A 170 -15.05 7.89 -5.59
C GLY A 170 -13.67 8.38 -5.12
N LEU A 171 -12.60 7.81 -5.66
CA LEU A 171 -11.23 8.21 -5.35
C LEU A 171 -10.97 9.68 -5.70
N ARG A 172 -11.48 10.18 -6.83
CA ARG A 172 -11.34 11.59 -7.24
C ARG A 172 -11.92 12.57 -6.24
N LEU A 173 -12.93 12.17 -5.48
CA LEU A 173 -13.54 12.98 -4.43
C LEU A 173 -12.83 12.81 -3.09
N MET A 174 -12.55 11.56 -2.70
CA MET A 174 -12.06 11.23 -1.36
C MET A 174 -10.58 11.56 -1.17
N VAL A 175 -9.74 11.30 -2.16
CA VAL A 175 -8.29 11.51 -2.05
C VAL A 175 -7.95 12.98 -1.82
N PRO A 176 -8.45 13.97 -2.60
CA PRO A 176 -8.16 15.37 -2.35
C PRO A 176 -8.72 15.86 -1.00
N ALA A 177 -9.89 15.36 -0.59
CA ALA A 177 -10.50 15.71 0.69
C ALA A 177 -9.64 15.25 1.89
N LEU A 178 -9.17 14.00 1.86
CA LEU A 178 -8.27 13.47 2.89
C LEU A 178 -6.92 14.21 2.91
N ALA A 179 -6.35 14.49 1.74
CA ALA A 179 -5.12 15.25 1.64
C ALA A 179 -5.27 16.69 2.17
N ALA A 180 -6.43 17.33 1.94
CA ALA A 180 -6.72 18.65 2.47
C ALA A 180 -6.84 18.64 4.01
N ARG A 181 -7.55 17.64 4.57
CA ARG A 181 -7.64 17.44 6.03
C ARG A 181 -6.25 17.22 6.66
N ALA A 182 -5.43 16.35 6.04
CA ALA A 182 -4.05 16.12 6.50
C ALA A 182 -3.23 17.41 6.56
N ARG A 183 -3.25 18.20 5.47
CA ARG A 183 -2.52 19.48 5.40
C ARG A 183 -3.04 20.49 6.43
N HIS A 184 -4.34 20.53 6.65
CA HIS A 184 -4.94 21.41 7.66
C HIS A 184 -4.43 21.04 9.05
N ALA A 185 -4.49 19.76 9.42
CA ALA A 185 -4.04 19.28 10.72
C ALA A 185 -2.53 19.50 10.94
N GLN A 186 -1.72 19.20 9.93
CA GLN A 186 -0.27 19.50 9.97
C GLN A 186 0.00 21.00 10.15
N THR A 187 -0.73 21.86 9.44
CA THR A 187 -0.59 23.32 9.58
C THR A 187 -1.00 23.79 10.97
N GLY A 188 -2.08 23.24 11.53
CA GLY A 188 -2.52 23.50 12.90
C GLY A 188 -1.47 23.10 13.93
N LEU A 189 -0.87 21.92 13.78
CA LEU A 189 0.24 21.43 14.60
C LEU A 189 1.44 22.39 14.55
N PHE A 190 1.91 22.76 13.35
CA PHE A 190 3.07 23.66 13.20
C PHE A 190 2.83 25.04 13.80
N ARG A 191 1.63 25.60 13.65
CA ARG A 191 1.26 26.89 14.27
C ARG A 191 1.28 26.80 15.79
N THR A 192 0.73 25.73 16.34
CA THR A 192 0.66 25.52 17.79
C THR A 192 2.05 25.35 18.42
N VAL A 193 2.91 24.55 17.79
CA VAL A 193 4.31 24.37 18.22
C VAL A 193 5.11 25.66 18.07
N GLY A 194 4.95 26.39 16.96
CA GLY A 194 5.64 27.67 16.75
C GLY A 194 5.26 28.74 17.78
N ALA A 195 4.01 28.76 18.24
CA ALA A 195 3.57 29.65 19.31
C ALA A 195 4.24 29.33 20.65
N GLU A 196 4.45 28.05 20.98
CA GLU A 196 5.15 27.63 22.21
C GLU A 196 6.60 28.14 22.25
N TRP A 197 7.31 28.04 21.13
CA TRP A 197 8.70 28.49 21.03
C TRP A 197 8.84 30.01 21.23
N GLY A 198 7.82 30.79 20.83
CA GLY A 198 7.81 32.25 20.99
C GLY A 198 7.43 32.76 22.39
N MET A 199 6.66 31.99 23.18
CA MET A 199 6.00 32.49 24.40
C MET A 199 6.70 32.08 25.71
N GLY A 200 7.65 31.14 25.68
CA GLY A 200 8.28 30.60 26.90
C GLY A 200 7.31 29.78 27.76
N ALA A 201 7.83 28.94 28.65
CA ALA A 201 7.15 27.79 29.29
C ALA A 201 5.87 28.05 30.13
N LYS A 202 5.28 29.25 30.14
CA LYS A 202 4.13 29.63 30.99
C LYS A 202 2.77 29.09 30.52
N GLU A 203 2.63 28.70 29.25
CA GLU A 203 1.35 28.22 28.66
C GLU A 203 1.39 26.76 28.17
N GLY A 204 2.37 25.96 28.60
CA GLY A 204 2.60 24.61 28.07
C GLY A 204 1.46 23.60 28.27
N GLY A 205 0.44 23.89 29.09
CA GLY A 205 -0.75 23.03 29.22
C GLY A 205 -1.72 23.13 28.04
N ARG A 206 -2.05 24.35 27.60
CA ARG A 206 -2.99 24.63 26.51
C ARG A 206 -2.40 24.27 25.13
N VAL A 207 -1.09 24.42 24.97
CA VAL A 207 -0.35 23.97 23.79
C VAL A 207 -0.42 22.44 23.66
N LYS A 208 -0.25 21.70 24.76
CA LYS A 208 -0.32 20.23 24.75
C LYS A 208 -1.70 19.72 24.34
N GLU A 209 -2.77 20.37 24.78
CA GLU A 209 -4.13 20.02 24.41
C GLU A 209 -4.38 20.24 22.91
N ALA A 210 -4.04 21.43 22.38
CA ALA A 210 -4.16 21.72 20.95
C ALA A 210 -3.28 20.79 20.08
N VAL A 211 -2.07 20.46 20.52
CA VAL A 211 -1.23 19.46 19.82
C VAL A 211 -1.90 18.08 19.84
N ALA A 212 -2.54 17.69 20.94
CA ALA A 212 -3.25 16.41 21.02
C ALA A 212 -4.46 16.36 20.08
N GLU A 213 -5.23 17.45 19.96
CA GLU A 213 -6.35 17.56 19.02
C GLU A 213 -5.89 17.39 17.56
N GLU A 214 -4.81 18.07 17.17
CA GLU A 214 -4.27 17.96 15.80
C GLU A 214 -3.71 16.56 15.51
N MET A 215 -3.08 15.93 16.52
CA MET A 215 -2.64 14.54 16.41
C MET A 215 -3.80 13.55 16.30
N GLU A 216 -4.93 13.81 16.98
CA GLU A 216 -6.14 13.00 16.87
C GLU A 216 -6.78 13.14 15.47
N GLU A 217 -6.81 14.33 14.88
CA GLU A 217 -7.26 14.49 13.49
C GLU A 217 -6.33 13.77 12.50
N LEU A 218 -5.01 13.78 12.73
CA LEU A 218 -4.08 12.99 11.92
C LEU A 218 -4.34 11.48 12.03
N VAL A 219 -4.67 10.97 13.22
CA VAL A 219 -5.12 9.57 13.41
C VAL A 219 -6.37 9.33 12.55
N GLY A 220 -7.38 10.19 12.64
CA GLY A 220 -8.62 10.09 11.88
C GLY A 220 -8.36 10.05 10.37
N VAL A 221 -7.52 10.94 9.85
CA VAL A 221 -7.15 10.98 8.43
C VAL A 221 -6.45 9.70 7.97
N VAL A 222 -5.51 9.16 8.76
CA VAL A 222 -4.81 7.91 8.42
C VAL A 222 -5.78 6.73 8.42
N VAL A 223 -6.65 6.63 9.42
CA VAL A 223 -7.67 5.57 9.51
C VAL A 223 -8.66 5.66 8.34
N ASP A 224 -9.12 6.86 7.96
CA ASP A 224 -10.00 7.05 6.82
C ASP A 224 -9.31 6.70 5.49
N ALA A 225 -8.02 7.03 5.33
CA ALA A 225 -7.24 6.65 4.17
C ALA A 225 -7.08 5.11 4.08
N ASN A 226 -6.86 4.43 5.21
CA ASN A 226 -6.81 2.98 5.27
C ASN A 226 -8.15 2.33 4.97
N ARG A 227 -9.24 2.92 5.48
CA ARG A 227 -10.60 2.50 5.15
C ARG A 227 -10.87 2.61 3.65
N LEU A 228 -10.41 3.69 3.01
CA LEU A 228 -10.51 3.86 1.57
C LEU A 228 -9.74 2.76 0.82
N ARG A 229 -8.49 2.46 1.20
CA ARG A 229 -7.70 1.36 0.61
C ARG A 229 -8.39 0.01 0.73
N ARG A 230 -8.91 -0.30 1.93
CA ARG A 230 -9.66 -1.54 2.17
C ARG A 230 -10.93 -1.63 1.32
N SER A 231 -11.68 -0.53 1.22
CA SER A 231 -12.90 -0.48 0.41
C SER A 231 -12.59 -0.73 -1.06
N VAL A 232 -11.58 -0.05 -1.61
CA VAL A 232 -11.14 -0.26 -3.00
C VAL A 232 -10.76 -1.72 -3.22
N LEU A 233 -9.91 -2.28 -2.35
CA LEU A 233 -9.47 -3.66 -2.49
C LEU A 233 -10.65 -4.64 -2.46
N ALA A 234 -11.58 -4.47 -1.51
CA ALA A 234 -12.78 -5.30 -1.39
C ALA A 234 -13.71 -5.14 -2.61
N ASP A 235 -13.91 -3.91 -3.08
CA ASP A 235 -14.73 -3.60 -4.24
C ASP A 235 -14.18 -4.26 -5.50
N VAL A 236 -12.86 -4.22 -5.71
CA VAL A 236 -12.18 -4.89 -6.82
C VAL A 236 -12.41 -6.40 -6.75
N VAL A 237 -12.10 -7.02 -5.61
CA VAL A 237 -12.26 -8.48 -5.42
C VAL A 237 -13.70 -8.91 -5.67
N SER A 238 -14.69 -8.10 -5.27
CA SER A 238 -16.11 -8.42 -5.42
C SER A 238 -16.61 -8.51 -6.87
N VAL A 239 -15.94 -7.84 -7.81
CA VAL A 239 -16.35 -7.78 -9.23
C VAL A 239 -15.43 -8.56 -10.16
N THR A 240 -14.30 -9.04 -9.65
CA THR A 240 -13.38 -9.92 -10.39
C THR A 240 -13.79 -11.38 -10.29
N THR A 241 -13.53 -12.15 -11.34
CA THR A 241 -13.53 -13.61 -11.24
C THR A 241 -12.37 -14.09 -10.36
N VAL A 242 -12.41 -15.34 -9.89
CA VAL A 242 -11.35 -15.92 -9.06
C VAL A 242 -9.97 -15.85 -9.76
N TYR A 243 -9.92 -16.05 -11.08
CA TYR A 243 -8.68 -15.95 -11.86
C TYR A 243 -8.16 -14.51 -11.97
N GLN A 244 -9.06 -13.55 -12.22
CA GLN A 244 -8.73 -12.13 -12.24
C GLN A 244 -8.23 -11.65 -10.88
N ALA A 245 -8.94 -12.01 -9.80
CA ALA A 245 -8.54 -11.69 -8.44
C ALA A 245 -7.16 -12.27 -8.08
N ALA A 246 -6.90 -13.51 -8.50
CA ALA A 246 -5.61 -14.16 -8.29
C ALA A 246 -4.47 -13.43 -9.01
N LEU A 247 -4.63 -13.07 -10.29
CA LEU A 247 -3.64 -12.29 -11.04
C LEU A 247 -3.43 -10.90 -10.44
N PHE A 248 -4.52 -10.25 -10.03
CA PHE A 248 -4.47 -8.96 -9.36
C PHE A 248 -3.68 -9.02 -8.05
N PHE A 249 -3.96 -10.00 -7.19
CA PHE A 249 -3.21 -10.21 -5.95
C PHE A 249 -1.76 -10.62 -6.17
N GLU A 250 -1.48 -11.44 -7.20
CA GLU A 250 -0.12 -11.77 -7.61
C GLU A 250 0.65 -10.49 -7.94
N ALA A 251 0.07 -9.61 -8.76
CA ALA A 251 0.73 -8.39 -9.18
C ALA A 251 0.91 -7.36 -8.06
N ILE A 252 -0.08 -7.17 -7.16
CA ILE A 252 0.11 -6.32 -5.97
C ILE A 252 1.23 -6.89 -5.10
N ALA A 253 1.23 -8.20 -4.84
CA ALA A 253 2.23 -8.82 -3.99
C ALA A 253 3.63 -8.71 -4.61
N GLN A 254 3.76 -8.93 -5.92
CA GLN A 254 5.01 -8.77 -6.63
C GLN A 254 5.50 -7.32 -6.60
N PHE A 255 4.61 -6.34 -6.80
CA PHE A 255 4.94 -4.92 -6.67
C PHE A 255 5.50 -4.60 -5.28
N LEU A 256 4.83 -5.04 -4.21
CA LEU A 256 5.26 -4.80 -2.83
C LEU A 256 6.56 -5.51 -2.47
N VAL A 257 6.73 -6.76 -2.88
CA VAL A 257 7.95 -7.53 -2.63
C VAL A 257 9.12 -6.99 -3.46
N GLY A 258 8.86 -6.46 -4.66
CA GLY A 258 9.88 -5.89 -5.55
C GLY A 258 10.64 -4.71 -4.95
N PHE A 259 9.99 -3.90 -4.11
CA PHE A 259 10.66 -2.82 -3.36
C PHE A 259 11.70 -3.29 -2.33
N ARG A 260 11.77 -4.60 -2.10
CA ARG A 260 12.68 -5.25 -1.14
C ARG A 260 13.73 -6.10 -1.84
N ASP A 261 13.90 -5.93 -3.15
CA ASP A 261 14.99 -6.53 -3.88
C ASP A 261 16.33 -5.92 -3.40
N ASP A 262 17.23 -6.78 -2.91
CA ASP A 262 18.51 -6.35 -2.32
C ASP A 262 19.39 -5.60 -3.33
N LYS A 263 19.32 -5.96 -4.62
CA LYS A 263 20.10 -5.30 -5.67
C LYS A 263 19.56 -3.89 -5.90
N LEU A 264 18.24 -3.74 -6.03
CA LEU A 264 17.58 -2.43 -6.17
C LEU A 264 17.88 -1.53 -4.97
N LEU A 265 17.81 -2.06 -3.75
CA LEU A 265 18.08 -1.30 -2.53
C LEU A 265 19.53 -0.78 -2.49
N ARG A 266 20.51 -1.64 -2.79
CA ARG A 266 21.92 -1.24 -2.85
C ARG A 266 22.16 -0.16 -3.90
N GLN A 267 21.61 -0.34 -5.11
CA GLN A 267 21.75 0.65 -6.18
C GLN A 267 21.14 2.02 -5.80
N PHE A 268 20.01 2.02 -5.10
CA PHE A 268 19.39 3.25 -4.63
C PHE A 268 20.19 3.93 -3.51
N GLU A 269 20.74 3.15 -2.58
CA GLU A 269 21.55 3.67 -1.47
C GLU A 269 22.93 4.19 -1.93
N GLU A 270 23.51 3.58 -2.96
CA GLU A 270 24.76 4.01 -3.60
C GLU A 270 24.55 5.21 -4.55
N CYS A 271 23.31 5.61 -4.80
CA CYS A 271 22.97 6.69 -5.73
C CYS A 271 23.34 8.06 -5.12
N GLU A 272 24.57 8.52 -5.39
CA GLU A 272 25.03 9.89 -5.10
C GLU A 272 24.43 10.90 -6.09
N MET A 273 23.10 11.01 -6.17
CA MET A 273 22.49 12.13 -6.90
C MET A 273 22.56 13.38 -6.02
N PRO A 274 23.36 14.41 -6.36
CA PRO A 274 23.28 15.68 -5.68
C PRO A 274 21.88 16.26 -5.93
N ILE A 275 21.20 16.63 -4.85
CA ILE A 275 19.95 17.39 -4.93
C ILE A 275 20.35 18.80 -5.39
N ASN A 276 20.26 19.04 -6.70
CA ASN A 276 20.45 20.36 -7.33
C ASN A 276 19.24 21.26 -7.11
#